data_AF-A0AAW9XA24-F1
#
_entry.id   AF-A0AAW9XA24-F1
#
_cell.length_a   1.000
_cell.length_b   1.000
_cell.length_c   1.000
_cell.angle_alpha   90.00
_cell.angle_beta   90.00
_cell.angle_gamma   90.00
#
_symmetry.space_group_name_H-M   'P 1'
#
loop_
_entity.id
_entity.type
_entity.pdbx_description
1 polymer ?
#
loop_
_entity_poly.entity_id
_entity_poly.type
_entity_poly.pdbx_seq_one_letter_code
_entity_poly.pdbx_strand_id
1 'polypeptide(L)'
;MPERGFTLLEIMLVIFLIGLASSGVVQTFATDSEPPAKKAAQDFLTRFAQFKDRAVIEGQTLGVLIDAPGYQFMQRRQGQWLPVSATRLSAQVTVPKQVQMLLQPGSDIWQKEYALELQRRRLT
;
A
#
# COMPACT_ATOMS: atom_id res chain seq x y z
N MET A 1 65.43 -18.05 -18.16
CA MET A 1 64.16 -17.92 -18.91
C MET A 1 63.64 -16.53 -18.60
N PRO A 2 63.37 -15.64 -19.57
CA PRO A 2 63.15 -14.24 -19.26
C PRO A 2 61.81 -14.06 -18.53
N GLU A 3 61.91 -13.64 -17.27
CA GLU A 3 60.81 -13.20 -16.43
C GLU A 3 60.23 -11.88 -17.00
N ARG A 4 58.99 -11.96 -17.49
CA ARG A 4 58.26 -10.79 -18.03
C ARG A 4 57.76 -9.96 -16.86
N GLY A 5 58.42 -8.82 -16.63
CA GLY A 5 57.97 -7.82 -15.66
C GLY A 5 56.66 -7.19 -16.09
N PHE A 6 55.72 -7.08 -15.15
CA PHE A 6 54.44 -6.39 -15.31
C PHE A 6 54.66 -4.97 -15.84
N THR A 7 53.96 -4.61 -16.92
CA THR A 7 54.13 -3.27 -17.51
C THR A 7 53.22 -2.26 -16.82
N LEU A 8 53.62 -0.99 -16.79
CA LEU A 8 52.78 0.12 -16.29
C LEU A 8 51.42 0.14 -17.03
N LEU A 9 51.45 -0.12 -18.33
CA LEU A 9 50.28 -0.14 -19.20
C LEU A 9 49.27 -1.22 -18.79
N GLU A 10 49.74 -2.36 -18.31
CA GLU A 10 48.89 -3.45 -17.83
C GLU A 10 48.11 -3.04 -16.59
N ILE A 11 48.75 -2.39 -15.62
CA ILE A 11 48.07 -1.88 -14.42
C ILE A 11 47.08 -0.75 -14.77
N MET A 12 47.46 0.15 -15.70
CA MET A 12 46.56 1.20 -16.17
C MET A 12 45.31 0.63 -16.85
N LEU A 13 45.50 -0.40 -17.70
CA LEU A 13 44.39 -1.08 -18.37
C LEU A 13 43.50 -1.81 -17.36
N VAL A 14 44.08 -2.50 -16.37
CA VAL A 14 43.32 -3.20 -15.32
C VAL A 14 42.47 -2.22 -14.52
N ILE A 15 43.03 -1.09 -14.08
CA ILE A 15 42.27 -0.07 -13.32
C ILE A 15 41.19 0.58 -14.20
N PHE A 16 41.49 0.84 -15.48
CA PHE A 16 40.51 1.34 -16.44
C PHE A 16 39.33 0.37 -16.64
N LEU A 17 39.62 -0.92 -16.80
CA LEU A 17 38.60 -1.96 -16.94
C LEU A 17 37.78 -2.15 -15.66
N ILE A 18 38.40 -2.09 -14.48
CA ILE A 18 37.69 -2.10 -13.19
C ILE A 18 36.77 -0.88 -13.07
N GLY A 19 37.23 0.31 -13.47
CA GLY A 19 36.42 1.53 -13.47
C GLY A 19 35.21 1.42 -14.40
N LEU A 20 35.41 0.90 -15.62
CA LEU A 20 34.32 0.64 -16.56
C LEU A 20 33.33 -0.41 -16.02
N ALA A 21 33.83 -1.52 -15.48
CA ALA A 21 33.00 -2.57 -14.90
C ALA A 21 32.21 -2.08 -13.66
N SER A 22 32.75 -1.13 -12.89
CA SER A 22 32.10 -0.58 -11.70
C SER A 22 30.96 0.40 -12.03
N SER A 23 30.95 0.99 -13.23
CA SER A 23 29.96 2.01 -13.62
C SER A 23 28.50 1.53 -13.62
N GLY A 24 28.27 0.21 -13.76
CA GLY A 24 26.94 -0.39 -13.84
C GLY A 24 26.31 -0.78 -12.49
N VAL A 25 27.03 -0.73 -11.37
CA VAL A 25 26.55 -1.28 -10.08
C VAL A 25 25.57 -0.35 -9.37
N VAL A 26 25.65 0.96 -9.60
CA VAL A 26 24.86 1.97 -8.88
C VAL A 26 23.35 1.84 -9.13
N GLN A 27 22.95 1.35 -10.31
CA GLN A 27 21.54 1.34 -10.72
C GLN A 27 20.74 0.16 -10.13
N THR A 28 21.40 -0.87 -9.61
CA THR A 28 20.72 -2.08 -9.09
C THR A 28 20.08 -1.88 -7.71
N PHE A 29 20.54 -0.90 -6.93
CA PHE A 29 20.01 -0.62 -5.58
C PHE A 29 18.79 0.31 -5.56
N ALA A 30 18.37 0.87 -6.71
CA ALA A 30 17.24 1.80 -6.77
C ALA A 30 15.85 1.13 -6.78
N THR A 31 15.78 -0.21 -6.77
CA THR A 31 14.51 -0.93 -6.99
C THR A 31 13.94 -1.67 -5.77
N ASP A 32 14.43 -1.42 -4.55
CA ASP A 32 13.75 -1.86 -3.32
C ASP A 32 12.82 -0.76 -2.76
N SER A 33 12.22 0.04 -3.63
CA SER A 33 11.13 0.91 -3.22
C SER A 33 9.95 0.04 -2.80
N GLU A 34 9.54 0.14 -1.53
CA GLU A 34 8.43 -0.64 -0.99
C GLU A 34 7.18 -0.49 -1.90
N PRO A 35 6.52 -1.60 -2.29
CA PRO A 35 5.38 -1.53 -3.20
C PRO A 35 4.32 -0.53 -2.69
N PRO A 36 3.82 0.39 -3.52
CA PRO A 36 2.85 1.40 -3.11
C PRO A 36 1.60 0.80 -2.43
N ALA A 37 1.18 -0.39 -2.85
CA ALA A 37 0.08 -1.14 -2.25
C ALA A 37 0.39 -1.59 -0.81
N LYS A 38 1.61 -2.07 -0.55
CA LYS A 38 2.04 -2.52 0.78
C LYS A 38 2.07 -1.34 1.76
N LYS A 39 2.56 -0.17 1.31
CA LYS A 39 2.52 1.06 2.09
C LYS A 39 1.08 1.52 2.39
N ALA A 40 0.22 1.54 1.36
CA ALA A 40 -1.19 1.91 1.53
C ALA A 40 -1.94 0.97 2.49
N ALA A 41 -1.64 -0.33 2.46
CA ALA A 41 -2.21 -1.31 3.37
C ALA A 41 -1.75 -1.09 4.82
N GLN A 42 -0.46 -0.81 5.04
CA GLN A 42 0.06 -0.48 6.38
C GLN A 42 -0.59 0.79 6.92
N ASP A 43 -0.65 1.85 6.11
CA ASP A 43 -1.29 3.11 6.48
C ASP A 43 -2.76 2.92 6.87
N PHE A 44 -3.50 2.08 6.12
CA PHE A 44 -4.87 1.69 6.45
C PHE A 44 -4.95 0.93 7.77
N LEU A 45 -4.13 -0.10 7.98
CA LEU A 45 -4.14 -0.93 9.18
C LEU A 45 -3.83 -0.12 10.44
N THR A 46 -2.85 0.78 10.39
CA THR A 46 -2.52 1.66 11.51
C THR A 46 -3.70 2.56 11.89
N ARG A 47 -4.35 3.17 10.91
CA ARG A 47 -5.52 4.03 11.15
C ARG A 47 -6.72 3.24 11.63
N PHE A 48 -6.94 2.05 11.06
CA PHE A 48 -8.02 1.16 11.46
C PHE A 48 -7.86 0.68 12.90
N ALA A 49 -6.64 0.35 13.34
CA ALA A 49 -6.38 -0.03 14.72
C ALA A 49 -6.73 1.11 15.70
N GLN A 50 -6.29 2.34 15.41
CA GLN A 50 -6.64 3.52 16.20
C GLN A 50 -8.16 3.76 16.24
N PHE A 51 -8.82 3.55 15.11
CA PHE A 51 -10.26 3.72 14.98
C PHE A 51 -11.04 2.67 15.79
N LYS A 52 -10.62 1.41 15.72
CA LYS A 52 -11.15 0.32 16.54
C LYS A 52 -11.00 0.61 18.02
N ASP A 53 -9.83 1.08 18.46
CA ASP A 53 -9.59 1.36 19.88
C ASP A 53 -10.52 2.47 20.38
N ARG A 54 -10.78 3.50 19.57
CA ARG A 54 -11.80 4.52 19.88
C ARG A 54 -13.21 3.95 19.96
N ALA A 55 -13.62 3.09 19.03
CA ALA A 55 -14.93 2.43 19.09
C ALA A 55 -15.13 1.69 20.43
N VAL A 56 -14.09 0.97 20.88
CA VAL A 56 -14.13 0.22 22.14
C VAL A 56 -14.17 1.16 23.34
N ILE A 57 -13.32 2.19 23.37
CA ILE A 57 -13.23 3.13 24.50
C ILE A 57 -14.49 4.01 24.61
N GLU A 58 -14.99 4.52 23.49
CA GLU A 58 -16.11 5.45 23.44
C GLU A 58 -17.48 4.73 23.39
N GLY A 59 -17.50 3.40 23.23
CA GLY A 59 -18.72 2.61 23.09
C GLY A 59 -19.54 2.95 21.85
N GLN A 60 -18.92 3.55 20.83
CA GLN A 60 -19.59 3.99 19.61
C GLN A 60 -19.56 2.91 18.53
N THR A 61 -20.65 2.79 17.78
CA THR A 61 -20.65 1.97 16.56
C THR A 61 -19.96 2.74 15.44
N LEU A 62 -18.80 2.24 15.03
CA LEU A 62 -18.01 2.80 13.95
C LEU A 62 -17.98 1.85 12.75
N GLY A 63 -17.70 2.38 11.57
CA GLY A 63 -17.68 1.63 10.31
C GLY A 63 -16.69 2.20 9.30
N VAL A 64 -16.39 1.42 8.27
CA VAL A 64 -15.51 1.83 7.16
C VAL A 64 -16.26 1.57 5.86
N LEU A 65 -16.41 2.61 5.04
CA LEU A 65 -16.85 2.51 3.66
C LEU A 65 -15.61 2.33 2.78
N ILE A 66 -15.61 1.31 1.92
CA ILE A 66 -14.50 1.02 1.01
C ILE A 66 -14.99 1.18 -0.42
N ASP A 67 -14.32 2.05 -1.18
CA ASP A 67 -14.56 2.29 -2.59
C ASP A 67 -13.25 2.04 -3.38
N ALA A 68 -13.33 1.85 -4.70
CA ALA A 68 -12.14 1.68 -5.53
C ALA A 68 -11.05 2.77 -5.34
N PRO A 69 -11.37 4.08 -5.25
CA PRO A 69 -10.36 5.13 -5.04
C PRO A 69 -9.87 5.26 -3.60
N GLY A 70 -10.43 4.54 -2.61
CA GLY A 70 -10.02 4.67 -1.22
C GLY A 70 -11.04 4.23 -0.19
N TYR A 71 -11.01 4.84 0.99
CA TYR A 71 -11.90 4.49 2.09
C TYR A 71 -12.34 5.69 2.89
N GLN A 72 -13.47 5.54 3.59
CA GLN A 72 -14.02 6.56 4.47
C GLN A 72 -14.45 5.98 5.82
N PHE A 73 -14.03 6.63 6.90
CA PHE A 73 -14.46 6.29 8.26
C PHE A 73 -15.84 6.89 8.56
N MET A 74 -16.73 6.05 9.07
CA MET A 74 -18.11 6.37 9.39
C MET A 74 -18.40 6.08 10.86
N GLN A 75 -19.32 6.84 11.45
CA GLN A 75 -19.87 6.61 12.78
C GLN A 75 -21.38 6.49 12.68
N ARG A 76 -21.97 5.62 13.49
CA ARG A 76 -23.43 5.52 13.57
C ARG A 76 -23.93 6.42 14.70
N ARG A 77 -24.69 7.47 14.34
CA ARG A 77 -25.37 8.35 15.30
C ARG A 77 -26.85 8.38 14.99
N GLN A 78 -27.68 8.19 16.02
CA GLN A 78 -29.15 8.21 15.89
C GLN A 78 -29.67 7.29 14.76
N GLY A 79 -29.03 6.14 14.56
CA GLY A 79 -29.38 5.18 13.53
C GLY A 79 -28.85 5.50 12.11
N GLN A 80 -28.25 6.67 11.89
CA GLN A 80 -27.69 7.08 10.61
C GLN A 80 -26.16 6.95 10.58
N TRP A 81 -25.61 6.57 9.43
CA TRP A 81 -24.18 6.57 9.17
C TRP A 81 -23.74 7.97 8.74
N LEU A 82 -22.86 8.58 9.53
CA LEU A 82 -22.28 9.89 9.23
C LEU A 82 -20.76 9.76 9.15
N PRO A 83 -20.08 10.54 8.29
CA PRO A 83 -18.63 10.60 8.29
C PRO A 83 -18.09 10.97 9.68
N VAL A 84 -16.96 10.38 10.05
CA VAL A 84 -16.29 10.75 11.30
C VAL A 84 -15.65 12.12 11.13
N SER A 85 -16.31 13.15 11.64
CA SER A 85 -15.75 14.50 11.74
C SER A 85 -14.75 14.57 12.89
N ALA A 86 -13.53 14.07 12.66
CA ALA A 86 -12.42 14.30 13.58
C ALA A 86 -11.54 15.42 13.02
N THR A 87 -11.35 16.49 13.80
CA THR A 87 -10.53 17.67 13.43
C THR A 87 -9.11 17.34 12.94
N ARG A 88 -8.61 16.13 13.24
CA ARG A 88 -7.26 15.66 12.87
C ARG A 88 -7.20 14.44 11.95
N LEU A 89 -8.34 13.83 11.61
CA LEU A 89 -8.37 12.67 10.72
C LEU A 89 -9.30 12.99 9.56
N SER A 90 -8.76 13.09 8.36
CA SER A 90 -9.59 13.12 7.15
C SER A 90 -10.50 11.91 7.19
N ALA A 91 -11.81 12.14 7.20
CA ALA A 91 -12.79 11.07 7.19
C ALA A 91 -12.58 10.18 5.96
N GLN A 92 -12.17 10.77 4.84
CA GLN A 92 -11.90 10.11 3.57
C GLN A 92 -10.40 10.10 3.25
N VAL A 93 -9.90 8.95 2.82
CA VAL A 93 -8.52 8.75 2.39
C VAL A 93 -8.52 8.16 0.99
N THR A 94 -7.91 8.89 0.05
CA THR A 94 -7.70 8.41 -1.32
C THR A 94 -6.40 7.62 -1.39
N VAL A 95 -6.43 6.40 -1.91
CA VAL A 95 -5.22 5.60 -2.15
C VAL A 95 -4.49 6.10 -3.41
N PRO A 96 -3.17 5.85 -3.54
CA PRO A 96 -2.44 6.22 -4.76
C PRO A 96 -3.10 5.63 -6.02
N LYS A 97 -3.04 6.33 -7.16
CA LYS A 97 -3.69 5.90 -8.42
C LYS A 97 -3.30 4.49 -8.91
N GLN A 98 -2.16 3.99 -8.45
CA GLN A 98 -1.61 2.66 -8.76
C GLN A 98 -2.19 1.55 -7.87
N VAL A 99 -3.02 1.91 -6.88
CA VAL A 99 -3.60 1.03 -5.87
C VAL A 99 -5.11 1.16 -5.93
N GLN A 100 -5.82 0.04 -5.79
CA GLN A 100 -7.27 0.01 -5.66
C GLN A 100 -7.65 -0.75 -4.40
N MET A 101 -8.73 -0.33 -3.75
CA MET A 101 -9.29 -1.06 -2.62
C MET A 101 -10.52 -1.85 -3.05
N LEU A 102 -10.54 -3.12 -2.65
CA LEU A 102 -11.64 -4.05 -2.90
C LEU A 102 -11.97 -4.73 -1.57
N LEU A 103 -13.22 -4.66 -1.17
CA LEU A 103 -13.71 -5.40 -0.01
C LEU A 103 -14.21 -6.77 -0.49
N GLN A 104 -13.59 -7.82 0.04
CA GLN A 104 -14.06 -9.19 -0.13
C GLN A 104 -14.55 -9.69 1.22
N PRO A 105 -15.81 -10.14 1.32
CA PRO A 105 -16.27 -10.85 2.51
C PRO A 105 -15.39 -12.07 2.79
N GLY A 106 -15.00 -12.26 4.04
CA GLY A 106 -14.00 -13.25 4.44
C GLY A 106 -14.45 -14.70 4.40
N SER A 107 -15.74 -14.99 4.15
CA SER A 107 -16.21 -16.37 3.96
C SER A 107 -17.05 -16.50 2.70
N ASP A 108 -17.01 -17.69 2.10
CA ASP A 108 -17.66 -18.02 0.83
C ASP A 108 -19.19 -17.83 0.87
N ILE A 109 -19.79 -17.96 2.06
CA ILE A 109 -21.23 -17.74 2.27
C ILE A 109 -21.62 -16.28 2.04
N TRP A 110 -20.81 -15.32 2.51
CA TRP A 110 -21.10 -13.90 2.34
C TRP A 110 -20.80 -13.40 0.93
N GLN A 111 -19.87 -14.04 0.20
CA GLN A 111 -19.56 -13.69 -1.18
C GLN A 111 -20.72 -13.97 -2.14
N LYS A 112 -21.39 -15.14 -1.98
CA LYS A 112 -22.57 -15.50 -2.78
C LYS A 112 -23.73 -14.54 -2.55
N GLU A 113 -23.98 -14.19 -1.29
CA GLU A 113 -25.08 -13.30 -0.91
C GLU A 113 -24.84 -11.86 -1.40
N TYR A 114 -23.60 -11.37 -1.32
CA TYR A 114 -23.25 -10.04 -1.85
C TYR A 114 -23.39 -9.96 -3.38
N ALA A 115 -23.00 -11.02 -4.10
CA ALA A 115 -23.19 -11.10 -5.55
C ALA A 115 -24.68 -11.08 -5.94
N LEU A 116 -25.53 -11.75 -5.17
CA LEU A 116 -26.99 -11.76 -5.37
C LEU A 116 -27.61 -10.37 -5.12
N GLU A 117 -27.11 -9.65 -4.12
CA GLU A 117 -27.62 -8.31 -3.75
C GLU A 117 -27.27 -7.25 -4.81
N LEU A 118 -26.05 -7.31 -5.37
CA LEU A 118 -25.63 -6.46 -6.50
C LEU A 118 -26.47 -6.71 -7.76
N GLN A 119 -26.85 -7.97 -8.03
CA GLN A 119 -27.67 -8.31 -9.18
C GLN A 119 -29.11 -7.80 -9.02
N ARG A 120 -29.65 -7.83 -7.80
CA ARG A 120 -30.99 -7.29 -7.50
C ARG A 120 -31.05 -5.78 -7.72
N ARG A 121 -30.03 -5.03 -7.31
CA ARG A 121 -29.95 -3.57 -7.51
C ARG A 121 -29.80 -3.12 -8.97
N ARG A 122 -29.40 -3.99 -9.89
CA ARG A 122 -29.33 -3.67 -11.34
C ARG A 122 -30.67 -3.83 -12.08
N LEU A 123 -31.65 -4.50 -11.48
CA LEU A 123 -32.93 -4.84 -12.13
C LEU A 123 -34.10 -3.96 -11.66
N THR A 124 -33.82 -2.87 -10.94
CA THR A 124 -34.74 -1.80 -10.56
C THR A 124 -34.06 -0.47 -10.78
#